data_AF-A0A4Q1AK86-F1
#
_entry.id   AF-A0A4Q1AK86-F1
#
_cell.length_a   1.000
_cell.length_b   1.000
_cell.length_c   1.000
_cell.angle_alpha   90.00
_cell.angle_beta   90.00
_cell.angle_gamma   90.00
#
_symmetry.space_group_name_H-M   'P 1'
#
loop_
_entity.id
_entity.type
_entity.pdbx_description
1 polymer ?
#
loop_
_entity_poly.entity_id
_entity_poly.type
_entity_poly.pdbx_seq_one_letter_code
_entity_poly.pdbx_strand_id
1 'polypeptide(L)'
;MILNLSKIKTEALLLFCKDLILSYKDKEDSFFNIDKETVKYINTISEEILTQINNVTFPTEHYLKNKKHYRISAVLKAYDFINNSLTKEFEKIEESKRVFNPSMLYFSMLAVWFKELDKESRSKEYIYFTIYPYANVYDKLLINIKDENFKKINIMMLELAETIIYNYNSISFNK
;
A
#
# COMPACT_ATOMS: atom_id res chain seq x y z
N MET A 1 -13.60 26.65 -0.04
CA MET A 1 -13.80 25.41 -0.82
C MET A 1 -13.48 24.23 0.09
N ILE A 2 -14.41 23.29 0.26
CA ILE A 2 -14.27 22.19 1.23
C ILE A 2 -13.45 21.07 0.58
N LEU A 3 -12.22 20.89 1.05
CA LEU A 3 -11.40 19.75 0.65
C LEU A 3 -11.92 18.50 1.35
N ASN A 4 -12.36 17.50 0.56
CA ASN A 4 -12.68 16.19 1.13
C ASN A 4 -11.36 15.47 1.46
N LEU A 5 -10.98 15.53 2.73
CA LEU A 5 -9.75 14.97 3.27
C LEU A 5 -9.65 13.46 3.04
N SER A 6 -10.76 12.73 3.15
CA SER A 6 -10.83 11.28 2.93
C SER A 6 -10.47 10.93 1.48
N LYS A 7 -10.99 11.69 0.51
CA LYS A 7 -10.65 11.52 -0.92
C LYS A 7 -9.19 11.83 -1.21
N ILE A 8 -8.66 12.92 -0.68
CA ILE A 8 -7.24 13.30 -0.83
C ILE A 8 -6.34 12.20 -0.26
N LYS A 9 -6.67 11.73 0.94
CA LYS A 9 -5.87 10.71 1.62
C LYS A 9 -5.89 9.37 0.88
N THR A 10 -7.05 9.00 0.36
CA THR A 10 -7.21 7.79 -0.44
C THR A 10 -6.41 7.91 -1.72
N GLU A 11 -6.50 9.02 -2.45
CA GLU A 11 -5.74 9.26 -3.68
C GLU A 11 -4.23 9.15 -3.43
N ALA A 12 -3.73 9.76 -2.35
CA ALA A 12 -2.33 9.66 -1.95
C ALA A 12 -1.89 8.24 -1.56
N LEU A 13 -2.73 7.50 -0.83
CA LEU A 13 -2.45 6.11 -0.47
C LEU A 13 -2.37 5.23 -1.73
N LEU A 14 -3.29 5.40 -2.68
CA LEU A 14 -3.28 4.64 -3.93
C LEU A 14 -2.03 4.94 -4.76
N LEU A 15 -1.59 6.21 -4.83
CA LEU A 15 -0.33 6.57 -5.49
C LEU A 15 0.86 5.89 -4.83
N PHE A 16 0.92 5.90 -3.50
CA PHE A 16 1.98 5.23 -2.76
C PHE A 16 2.01 3.72 -3.06
N CYS A 17 0.86 3.04 -3.00
CA CYS A 17 0.77 1.62 -3.32
C CYS A 17 1.15 1.32 -4.78
N LYS A 18 0.78 2.20 -5.72
CA LYS A 18 1.20 2.07 -7.13
C LYS A 18 2.71 2.13 -7.26
N ASP A 19 3.36 3.11 -6.64
CA ASP A 19 4.82 3.25 -6.70
C ASP A 19 5.50 2.04 -6.05
N LEU A 20 4.95 1.54 -4.94
CA LEU A 20 5.45 0.32 -4.31
C LEU A 20 5.34 -0.87 -5.27
N ILE A 21 4.16 -1.13 -5.85
CA ILE A 21 3.95 -2.24 -6.83
C ILE A 21 4.96 -2.15 -7.97
N LEU A 22 5.13 -0.97 -8.58
CA LEU A 22 6.05 -0.76 -9.69
C LEU A 22 7.52 -0.94 -9.28
N SER A 23 7.88 -0.70 -8.02
CA SER A 23 9.26 -0.83 -7.54
C SER A 23 9.78 -2.28 -7.44
N TYR A 24 8.88 -3.27 -7.41
CA TYR A 24 9.24 -4.69 -7.26
C TYR A 24 8.62 -5.61 -8.31
N LYS A 25 7.62 -5.18 -9.09
CA LYS A 25 6.95 -6.01 -10.10
C LYS A 25 7.91 -6.74 -11.05
N ASP A 26 9.04 -6.10 -11.39
CA ASP A 26 10.03 -6.61 -12.33
C ASP A 26 11.30 -7.15 -11.64
N LYS A 27 11.31 -7.22 -10.30
CA LYS A 27 12.43 -7.81 -9.54
C LYS A 27 12.15 -9.29 -9.34
N GLU A 28 13.01 -10.14 -9.92
CA GLU A 28 13.07 -11.56 -9.58
C GLU A 28 13.64 -11.72 -8.16
N ASP A 29 12.83 -11.39 -7.15
CA ASP A 29 13.20 -11.58 -5.75
C ASP A 29 13.11 -13.07 -5.42
N SER A 30 14.18 -13.78 -5.77
CA SER A 30 14.51 -15.17 -5.42
C SER A 30 14.81 -15.38 -3.93
N PHE A 31 14.49 -14.40 -3.08
CA PHE A 31 14.91 -14.35 -1.67
C PHE A 31 14.19 -15.33 -0.76
N PHE A 32 13.09 -15.95 -1.21
CA PHE A 32 12.27 -16.81 -0.36
C PHE A 32 11.82 -18.06 -1.10
N ASN A 33 11.76 -19.17 -0.35
CA ASN A 33 11.34 -20.49 -0.83
C ASN A 33 9.80 -20.56 -0.93
N ILE A 34 9.21 -19.60 -1.64
CA ILE A 34 7.77 -19.49 -1.89
C ILE A 34 7.44 -20.33 -3.11
N ASP A 35 6.34 -21.06 -3.05
CA ASP A 35 5.89 -21.85 -4.18
C ASP A 35 5.51 -20.95 -5.38
N LYS A 36 5.80 -21.42 -6.59
CA LYS A 36 5.55 -20.67 -7.83
C LYS A 36 4.08 -20.30 -8.02
N GLU A 37 3.16 -21.08 -7.47
CA GLU A 37 1.72 -20.82 -7.56
C GLU A 37 1.33 -19.60 -6.71
N THR A 38 1.83 -19.50 -5.48
CA THR A 38 1.65 -18.33 -4.61
C THR A 38 2.26 -17.08 -5.22
N VAL A 39 3.47 -17.15 -5.77
CA VAL A 39 4.08 -16.00 -6.47
C VAL A 39 3.21 -15.55 -7.65
N LYS A 40 2.75 -16.49 -8.48
CA LYS A 40 1.87 -16.17 -9.60
C LYS A 40 0.57 -15.53 -9.14
N TYR A 41 -0.05 -16.06 -8.09
CA TYR A 41 -1.30 -15.52 -7.54
C TYR A 41 -1.12 -14.07 -7.05
N ILE A 42 -0.07 -13.81 -6.27
CA ILE A 42 0.23 -12.46 -5.75
C ILE A 42 0.48 -11.49 -6.90
N ASN A 43 1.24 -11.91 -7.92
CA ASN A 43 1.51 -11.08 -9.10
C ASN A 43 0.23 -10.74 -9.86
N THR A 44 -0.64 -11.73 -10.09
CA THR A 44 -1.94 -11.48 -10.75
C THR A 44 -2.78 -10.46 -10.00
N ILE A 45 -2.92 -10.57 -8.68
CA ILE A 45 -3.69 -9.58 -7.92
C ILE A 45 -2.98 -8.22 -7.89
N SER A 46 -1.64 -8.20 -7.78
CA SER A 46 -0.87 -6.95 -7.85
C SER A 46 -1.12 -6.21 -9.16
N GLU A 47 -1.20 -6.93 -10.28
CA GLU A 47 -1.55 -6.36 -11.58
C GLU A 47 -2.99 -5.85 -11.63
N GLU A 48 -3.95 -6.62 -11.12
CA GLU A 48 -5.35 -6.19 -11.05
C GLU A 48 -5.49 -4.90 -10.22
N ILE A 49 -4.88 -4.84 -9.04
CA ILE A 49 -4.88 -3.65 -8.17
C ILE A 49 -4.24 -2.47 -8.90
N LEU A 50 -3.09 -2.69 -9.54
CA LEU A 50 -2.40 -1.64 -10.29
C LEU A 50 -3.27 -1.08 -11.41
N THR A 51 -3.97 -1.93 -12.17
CA THR A 51 -4.92 -1.51 -13.19
C THR A 51 -6.04 -0.66 -12.58
N GLN A 52 -6.63 -1.10 -11.46
CA GLN A 52 -7.68 -0.31 -10.80
C GLN A 52 -7.16 1.02 -10.25
N ILE A 53 -5.95 1.07 -9.69
CA ILE A 53 -5.33 2.33 -9.24
C ILE A 53 -5.15 3.29 -10.42
N ASN A 54 -4.67 2.81 -11.56
CA ASN A 54 -4.47 3.64 -12.76
C ASN A 54 -5.79 4.18 -13.32
N ASN A 55 -6.90 3.47 -13.14
CA ASN A 55 -8.22 3.93 -13.58
C ASN A 55 -8.77 5.08 -12.71
N VAL A 56 -8.33 5.19 -11.46
CA VAL A 56 -8.89 6.16 -10.50
C VAL A 56 -7.93 7.26 -10.07
N THR A 57 -6.68 7.21 -10.53
CA THR A 57 -5.64 8.21 -10.27
C THR A 57 -5.17 8.83 -11.57
N PHE A 58 -4.62 10.05 -11.51
CA PHE A 58 -3.99 10.65 -12.68
C PHE A 58 -2.62 10.02 -12.98
N PRO A 59 -2.07 10.21 -14.20
CA PRO A 59 -0.68 9.90 -14.49
C PRO A 59 0.28 10.71 -13.60
N THR A 60 1.44 10.15 -13.27
CA THR A 60 2.45 10.77 -12.38
C THR A 60 2.82 12.20 -12.83
N GLU A 61 2.97 12.40 -14.15
CA GLU A 61 3.28 13.70 -14.75
C GLU A 61 2.26 14.79 -14.40
N HIS A 62 0.99 14.43 -14.25
CA HIS A 62 -0.07 15.38 -13.92
C HIS A 62 0.16 15.99 -12.53
N TYR A 63 0.54 15.18 -11.54
CA TYR A 63 0.85 15.66 -10.19
C TYR A 63 2.09 16.54 -10.17
N LEU A 64 3.14 16.17 -10.92
CA LEU A 64 4.38 16.95 -11.00
C LEU A 64 4.15 18.32 -11.65
N LYS A 65 3.43 18.38 -12.77
CA LYS A 65 3.10 19.63 -13.48
C LYS A 65 2.19 20.54 -12.64
N ASN A 66 1.28 19.96 -11.87
CA ASN A 66 0.26 20.71 -11.10
C ASN A 66 0.54 20.79 -9.60
N LYS A 67 1.80 20.63 -9.16
CA LYS A 67 2.17 20.66 -7.73
C LYS A 67 1.71 21.91 -6.97
N LYS A 68 1.52 23.04 -7.68
CA LYS A 68 1.03 24.31 -7.11
C LYS A 68 -0.49 24.34 -6.91
N HIS A 69 -1.24 23.47 -7.59
CA HIS A 69 -2.69 23.38 -7.44
C HIS A 69 -3.02 22.83 -6.04
N TYR A 70 -3.86 23.54 -5.28
CA TYR A 70 -4.10 23.27 -3.86
C TYR A 70 -4.46 21.80 -3.56
N ARG A 71 -5.27 21.15 -4.42
CA ARG A 71 -5.68 19.74 -4.24
C ARG A 71 -4.51 18.79 -4.45
N ILE A 72 -3.74 19.02 -5.51
CA ILE A 72 -2.58 18.20 -5.87
C ILE A 72 -1.50 18.36 -4.79
N SER A 73 -1.27 19.59 -4.32
CA SER A 73 -0.38 19.85 -3.19
C SER A 73 -0.81 19.10 -1.93
N ALA A 74 -2.12 19.05 -1.62
CA ALA A 74 -2.61 18.30 -0.48
C ALA A 74 -2.43 16.78 -0.64
N VAL A 75 -2.65 16.24 -1.85
CA VAL A 75 -2.36 14.83 -2.17
C VAL A 75 -0.87 14.52 -2.00
N LEU A 76 0.02 15.36 -2.52
CA LEU A 76 1.46 15.18 -2.39
C LEU A 76 1.93 15.27 -0.93
N LYS A 77 1.40 16.21 -0.13
CA LYS A 77 1.70 16.27 1.31
C LYS A 77 1.26 15.01 2.05
N ALA A 78 0.11 14.45 1.66
CA ALA A 78 -0.40 13.22 2.26
C ALA A 78 0.44 11.99 1.86
N TYR A 79 0.89 11.95 0.60
CA TYR A 79 1.84 10.96 0.11
C TYR A 79 3.18 11.06 0.86
N ASP A 80 3.73 12.27 0.99
CA ASP A 80 4.99 12.52 1.70
C ASP A 80 4.91 12.07 3.15
N PHE A 81 3.75 12.24 3.80
CA PHE A 81 3.54 11.71 5.15
C PHE A 81 3.71 10.19 5.22
N ILE A 82 3.06 9.46 4.30
CA ILE A 82 3.16 7.99 4.23
C ILE A 82 4.63 7.60 3.99
N ASN A 83 5.25 8.21 2.97
CA ASN A 83 6.62 7.90 2.59
C ASN A 83 7.60 8.15 3.73
N ASN A 84 7.57 9.35 4.34
CA ASN A 84 8.45 9.69 5.45
C ASN A 84 8.22 8.83 6.69
N SER A 85 6.97 8.41 6.95
CA SER A 85 6.67 7.51 8.07
C SER A 85 7.27 6.13 7.82
N LEU A 86 7.11 5.59 6.62
CA LEU A 86 7.72 4.32 6.23
C LEU A 86 9.25 4.37 6.23
N THR A 87 9.87 5.41 5.69
CA THR A 87 11.33 5.57 5.69
C THR A 87 11.88 5.53 7.11
N LYS A 88 11.26 6.23 8.07
CA LYS A 88 11.69 6.19 9.48
C LYS A 88 11.58 4.82 10.11
N GLU A 89 10.53 4.06 9.78
CA GLU A 89 10.38 2.69 10.28
C GLU A 89 11.38 1.75 9.60
N PHE A 90 11.68 1.94 8.30
CA PHE A 90 12.70 1.16 7.60
C PHE A 90 14.11 1.46 8.07
N GLU A 91 14.47 2.70 8.39
CA GLU A 91 15.78 3.04 8.96
C GLU A 91 16.05 2.26 10.25
N LYS A 92 15.03 2.11 11.12
CA LYS A 92 15.11 1.27 12.32
C LYS A 92 15.28 -0.22 12.00
N ILE A 93 14.76 -0.67 10.85
CA ILE A 93 14.78 -2.07 10.42
C ILE A 93 16.08 -2.39 9.65
N GLU A 94 16.64 -1.46 8.87
CA GLU A 94 17.87 -1.64 8.07
C GLU A 94 19.10 -1.86 8.95
N GLU A 95 19.15 -1.29 10.16
CA GLU A 95 20.14 -1.63 11.19
C GLU A 95 20.17 -3.15 11.50
N SER A 96 19.12 -3.88 11.14
CA SER A 96 18.95 -5.33 11.38
C SER A 96 19.00 -6.23 10.13
N LYS A 97 19.43 -5.74 8.96
CA LYS A 97 19.53 -6.53 7.69
C LYS A 97 18.28 -7.36 7.35
N ARG A 98 17.08 -6.90 7.71
CA ARG A 98 15.85 -7.67 7.47
C ARG A 98 15.36 -7.46 6.04
N VAL A 99 15.03 -8.59 5.41
CA VAL A 99 14.41 -8.62 4.09
C VAL A 99 12.97 -8.09 4.20
N PHE A 100 12.54 -7.30 3.22
CA PHE A 100 11.24 -6.62 3.16
C PHE A 100 10.30 -7.35 2.18
N ASN A 101 9.01 -7.46 2.51
CA ASN A 101 7.99 -7.95 1.57
C ASN A 101 7.05 -6.81 1.15
N PRO A 102 7.29 -6.17 -0.02
CA PRO A 102 6.46 -5.09 -0.52
C PRO A 102 5.00 -5.49 -0.71
N SER A 103 4.76 -6.73 -1.16
CA SER A 103 3.41 -7.20 -1.48
C SER A 103 2.54 -7.23 -0.24
N MET A 104 3.05 -7.82 0.84
CA MET A 104 2.33 -7.86 2.10
C MET A 104 2.05 -6.44 2.63
N LEU A 105 3.01 -5.51 2.50
CA LEU A 105 2.85 -4.16 3.00
C LEU A 105 1.71 -3.42 2.29
N TYR A 106 1.74 -3.27 0.97
CA TYR A 106 0.71 -2.46 0.30
C TYR A 106 -0.67 -3.11 0.43
N PHE A 107 -0.77 -4.44 0.36
CA PHE A 107 -2.04 -5.14 0.57
C PHE A 107 -2.61 -4.82 1.95
N SER A 108 -1.76 -4.90 2.98
CA SER A 108 -2.18 -4.61 4.35
C SER A 108 -2.61 -3.15 4.49
N MET A 109 -1.88 -2.20 3.91
CA MET A 109 -2.24 -0.78 3.95
C MET A 109 -3.60 -0.52 3.30
N LEU A 110 -3.86 -1.14 2.15
CA LEU A 110 -5.15 -1.02 1.46
C LEU A 110 -6.28 -1.71 2.23
N ALA A 111 -6.02 -2.88 2.82
CA ALA A 111 -7.00 -3.60 3.64
C ALA A 111 -7.41 -2.79 4.86
N VAL A 112 -6.46 -2.26 5.64
CA VAL A 112 -6.77 -1.42 6.81
C VAL A 112 -7.56 -0.18 6.39
N TRP A 113 -7.18 0.49 5.30
CA TRP A 113 -7.85 1.71 4.84
C TRP A 113 -9.29 1.47 4.37
N PHE A 114 -9.49 0.50 3.47
CA PHE A 114 -10.78 0.28 2.83
C PHE A 114 -11.71 -0.63 3.63
N LYS A 115 -11.18 -1.69 4.25
CA LYS A 115 -11.99 -2.72 4.93
C LYS A 115 -12.20 -2.42 6.41
N GLU A 116 -11.15 -2.05 7.13
CA GLU A 116 -11.24 -1.87 8.58
C GLU A 116 -11.75 -0.47 8.95
N LEU A 117 -11.22 0.56 8.29
CA LEU A 117 -11.60 1.97 8.55
C LEU A 117 -12.79 2.46 7.72
N ASP A 118 -13.31 1.61 6.81
CA ASP A 118 -14.42 1.89 5.88
C ASP A 118 -14.26 3.23 5.12
N LYS A 119 -13.02 3.57 4.72
CA LYS A 119 -12.72 4.81 4.00
C LYS A 119 -12.91 4.65 2.50
N GLU A 120 -13.76 5.48 1.91
CA GLU A 120 -14.03 5.53 0.46
C GLU A 120 -14.45 4.18 -0.17
N SER A 121 -14.89 3.20 0.63
CA SER A 121 -15.29 1.86 0.19
C SER A 121 -16.36 1.88 -0.92
N ARG A 122 -17.33 2.80 -0.80
CA ARG A 122 -18.38 3.05 -1.81
C ARG A 122 -17.96 3.91 -3.00
N SER A 123 -16.91 4.72 -2.86
CA SER A 123 -16.48 5.62 -3.95
C SER A 123 -15.37 5.00 -4.82
N LYS A 124 -14.77 3.91 -4.35
CA LYS A 124 -13.71 3.13 -4.98
C LYS A 124 -14.05 1.64 -4.93
N GLU A 125 -15.31 1.31 -5.20
CA GLU A 125 -15.87 -0.04 -5.06
C GLU A 125 -15.06 -1.11 -5.78
N TYR A 126 -14.58 -0.84 -6.99
CA TYR A 126 -13.76 -1.82 -7.72
C TYR A 126 -12.45 -2.17 -7.00
N ILE A 127 -11.77 -1.19 -6.40
CA ILE A 127 -10.57 -1.44 -5.59
C ILE A 127 -10.94 -2.21 -4.33
N TYR A 128 -12.03 -1.81 -3.66
CA TYR A 128 -12.54 -2.52 -2.48
C TYR A 128 -12.90 -3.98 -2.79
N PHE A 129 -13.53 -4.27 -3.94
CA PHE A 129 -13.85 -5.63 -4.37
C PHE A 129 -12.62 -6.45 -4.74
N THR A 130 -11.61 -5.85 -5.38
CA THR A 130 -10.33 -6.53 -5.65
C THR A 130 -9.58 -6.86 -4.35
N ILE A 131 -9.72 -6.04 -3.31
CA ILE A 131 -9.14 -6.29 -1.98
C ILE A 131 -10.02 -7.22 -1.15
N TYR A 132 -11.31 -7.36 -1.43
CA TYR A 132 -12.24 -8.18 -0.64
C TYR A 132 -11.75 -9.61 -0.34
N PRO A 133 -11.08 -10.33 -1.25
CA PRO A 133 -10.44 -11.61 -0.93
C PRO A 133 -9.06 -11.46 -0.24
N TYR A 134 -8.79 -10.38 0.50
CA TYR A 134 -7.51 -10.16 1.21
C TYR A 134 -7.18 -11.29 2.19
N ALA A 135 -8.20 -11.94 2.75
CA ALA A 135 -8.02 -13.15 3.56
C ALA A 135 -7.27 -14.25 2.80
N ASN A 136 -7.53 -14.44 1.50
CA ASN A 136 -6.82 -15.43 0.68
C ASN A 136 -5.35 -15.06 0.46
N VAL A 137 -5.08 -13.76 0.33
CA VAL A 137 -3.71 -13.22 0.24
C VAL A 137 -2.98 -13.46 1.55
N TYR A 138 -3.62 -13.17 2.68
CA TYR A 138 -3.07 -13.41 4.01
C TYR A 138 -2.84 -14.90 4.28
N ASP A 139 -3.78 -15.77 3.93
CA ASP A 139 -3.61 -17.21 4.07
C ASP A 139 -2.41 -17.71 3.26
N LYS A 140 -2.27 -17.25 2.01
CA LYS A 140 -1.13 -17.61 1.15
C LYS A 140 0.19 -17.03 1.63
N LEU A 141 0.20 -15.82 2.22
CA LEU A 141 1.43 -15.15 2.69
C LEU A 141 1.81 -15.47 4.14
N LEU A 142 0.87 -15.90 4.99
CA LEU A 142 1.11 -16.11 6.42
C LEU A 142 0.96 -17.59 6.82
N ILE A 143 -0.06 -18.29 6.30
CA ILE A 143 -0.39 -19.64 6.76
C ILE A 143 0.36 -20.68 5.92
N ASN A 144 0.23 -20.60 4.60
CA ASN A 144 0.68 -21.64 3.66
C ASN A 144 2.20 -21.71 3.49
N ILE A 145 2.92 -20.68 3.95
CA ILE A 145 4.37 -20.62 3.83
C ILE A 145 5.01 -21.47 4.92
N LYS A 146 6.03 -22.25 4.58
CA LYS A 146 6.75 -23.10 5.54
C LYS A 146 7.92 -22.37 6.22
N ASP A 147 8.44 -21.33 5.57
CA ASP A 147 9.55 -20.54 6.08
C ASP A 147 9.10 -19.59 7.21
N GLU A 148 9.56 -19.87 8.44
CA GLU A 148 9.25 -19.06 9.62
C GLU A 148 9.80 -17.63 9.55
N ASN A 149 10.95 -17.42 8.88
CA ASN A 149 11.53 -16.09 8.75
C ASN A 149 10.65 -15.23 7.83
N PHE A 150 10.13 -15.82 6.75
CA PHE A 150 9.21 -15.13 5.86
C PHE A 150 7.89 -14.77 6.56
N LYS A 151 7.36 -15.67 7.41
CA LYS A 151 6.18 -15.35 8.23
C LYS A 151 6.42 -14.15 9.14
N LYS A 152 7.56 -14.14 9.84
CA LYS A 152 7.92 -13.02 10.73
C LYS A 152 8.01 -11.70 9.97
N ILE A 153 8.58 -11.73 8.76
CA ILE A 153 8.63 -10.55 7.88
C ILE A 153 7.22 -10.08 7.52
N ASN A 154 6.33 -10.99 7.13
CA ASN A 154 4.97 -10.62 6.73
C ASN A 154 4.12 -10.10 7.89
N ILE A 155 4.27 -10.67 9.09
CA ILE A 155 3.63 -10.14 10.30
C ILE A 155 4.12 -8.73 10.59
N MET A 156 5.44 -8.50 10.51
CA MET A 156 6.03 -7.18 10.67
C MET A 156 5.49 -6.17 9.64
N MET A 157 5.28 -6.59 8.38
CA MET A 157 4.67 -5.74 7.36
C MET A 157 3.22 -5.37 7.68
N LEU A 158 2.47 -6.31 8.25
CA LEU A 158 1.08 -6.08 8.66
C LEU A 158 1.03 -5.07 9.82
N GLU A 159 1.82 -5.28 10.88
CA GLU A 159 1.90 -4.38 12.03
C GLU A 159 2.34 -2.95 11.62
N LEU A 160 3.30 -2.88 10.70
CA LEU A 160 3.78 -1.62 10.14
C LEU A 160 2.69 -0.89 9.35
N ALA A 161 2.00 -1.60 8.46
CA ALA A 161 0.88 -1.05 7.69
C ALA A 161 -0.22 -0.52 8.61
N GLU A 162 -0.61 -1.30 9.61
CA GLU A 162 -1.63 -0.95 10.58
C GLU A 162 -1.27 0.35 11.32
N THR A 163 -0.07 0.39 11.90
CA THR A 163 0.43 1.56 12.64
C THR A 163 0.43 2.83 11.77
N ILE A 164 0.93 2.72 10.55
CA ILE A 164 1.04 3.87 9.64
C ILE A 164 -0.34 4.33 9.19
N ILE A 165 -1.25 3.42 8.87
CA ILE A 165 -2.58 3.77 8.38
C ILE A 165 -3.46 4.36 9.49
N TYR A 166 -3.39 3.88 10.73
CA TYR A 166 -4.10 4.50 11.85
C TYR A 166 -3.60 5.93 12.11
N ASN A 167 -2.28 6.11 12.16
CA ASN A 167 -1.67 7.44 12.29
C ASN A 167 -2.08 8.35 11.12
N TYR A 168 -2.04 7.82 9.90
CA TYR A 168 -2.43 8.55 8.70
C TYR A 168 -3.90 8.98 8.74
N ASN A 169 -4.80 8.10 9.17
CA ASN A 169 -6.22 8.40 9.33
C ASN A 169 -6.46 9.54 10.33
N SER A 170 -5.71 9.57 11.44
CA SER A 170 -5.85 10.58 12.50
C SER A 170 -5.48 12.01 12.09
N ILE A 171 -4.67 12.19 11.04
CA ILE A 171 -4.12 13.51 10.68
C ILE A 171 -5.15 14.41 10.01
N SER A 172 -5.30 15.65 10.47
CA SER A 172 -5.94 16.70 9.68
C SER A 172 -4.88 17.55 8.98
N PHE A 173 -4.90 17.64 7.66
CA PHE A 173 -4.11 18.62 6.90
C PHE A 173 -4.73 20.02 7.04
N ASN A 174 -4.86 20.50 8.27
CA ASN A 174 -5.23 21.88 8.57
C ASN A 174 -3.95 22.67 8.78
N LYS A 175 -3.49 23.34 7.72
CA LYS A 175 -2.65 24.53 7.73
C LYS A 175 -2.76 25.22 6.37
#